data_AF-Q9AT78-F1
#
_entry.id   AF-Q9AT78-F1
#
_cell.length_a   1.000
_cell.length_b   1.000
_cell.length_c   1.000
_cell.angle_alpha   90.00
_cell.angle_beta   90.00
_cell.angle_gamma   90.00
#
_symmetry.space_group_name_H-M   'P 1'
#
loop_
_entity.id
_entity.type
_entity.pdbx_description
1 polymer ?
#
loop_
_entity_poly.entity_id
_entity_poly.type
_entity_poly.pdbx_seq_one_letter_code
_entity_poly.pdbx_strand_id
1 'polypeptide(L)'
;MAAATMSRDQYVYMAKLAEQAERYEEMVQFMEQLVTSATPAGELTVEERNLLSVAYKNVIGSLRAAWRIVSSIEQKEESRKNEEHVSLVKDYRSKVETELSTICSGILKLLDTHLIPSASASECRVFYLKMKGDYHRYMAEYKSGDERKTAAEDTMVAYKAAQDVAVADLAPTHPIRLG
;
A
#
# COMPACT_ATOMS: atom_id res chain seq x y z
N MET A 1 -3.69 -29.44 10.92
CA MET A 1 -2.99 -29.70 9.64
C MET A 1 -2.24 -28.43 9.28
N ALA A 2 -0.91 -28.46 9.20
CA ALA A 2 -0.15 -27.31 8.69
C ALA A 2 -0.55 -27.15 7.22
N ALA A 3 -1.11 -25.99 6.86
CA ALA A 3 -1.35 -25.66 5.46
C ALA A 3 -0.01 -25.78 4.73
N ALA A 4 0.05 -26.61 3.68
CA ALA A 4 1.24 -26.71 2.87
C ALA A 4 1.54 -25.31 2.29
N THR A 5 2.61 -24.68 2.76
CA THR A 5 3.09 -23.40 2.25
C THR A 5 3.41 -23.58 0.77
N MET A 6 2.82 -22.76 -0.09
CA MET A 6 3.04 -22.86 -1.54
C MET A 6 4.50 -22.52 -1.85
N SER A 7 5.03 -23.03 -2.97
CA SER A 7 6.34 -22.58 -3.45
C SER A 7 6.26 -21.13 -3.95
N ARG A 8 7.42 -20.48 -4.07
CA ARG A 8 7.51 -19.12 -4.63
C ARG A 8 6.85 -19.01 -6.01
N ASP A 9 7.14 -19.95 -6.90
CA ASP A 9 6.56 -20.00 -8.25
C ASP A 9 5.04 -20.20 -8.23
N GLN A 10 4.53 -21.00 -7.28
CA GLN A 10 3.10 -21.20 -7.09
C GLN A 10 2.41 -19.92 -6.61
N TYR A 11 3.02 -19.17 -5.68
CA TYR A 11 2.50 -17.86 -5.27
C TYR A 11 2.47 -16.87 -6.42
N VAL A 12 3.53 -16.80 -7.25
CA VAL A 12 3.56 -15.95 -8.45
C VAL A 12 2.46 -16.35 -9.44
N TYR A 13 2.29 -17.65 -9.68
CA TYR A 13 1.23 -18.14 -10.56
C TYR A 13 -0.17 -17.76 -10.06
N MET A 14 -0.43 -17.95 -8.76
CA MET A 14 -1.72 -17.58 -8.15
C MET A 14 -1.96 -16.07 -8.17
N ALA A 15 -0.92 -15.25 -7.95
CA ALA A 15 -1.03 -13.80 -8.05
C ALA A 15 -1.39 -13.36 -9.48
N LYS A 16 -0.77 -13.95 -10.51
CA LYS A 16 -1.12 -13.70 -11.92
C LYS A 16 -2.54 -14.14 -12.26
N LEU A 17 -2.98 -15.29 -11.74
CA LEU A 17 -4.35 -15.76 -11.92
C LEU A 17 -5.36 -14.80 -11.26
N ALA A 18 -5.07 -14.34 -10.04
CA ALA A 18 -5.89 -13.37 -9.33
C ALA A 18 -5.93 -12.01 -10.05
N GLU A 19 -4.81 -11.57 -10.63
CA GLU A 19 -4.75 -10.36 -11.47
C GLU A 19 -5.68 -10.48 -12.68
N GLN A 20 -5.62 -11.60 -13.43
CA GLN A 20 -6.49 -11.84 -14.59
C GLN A 20 -7.98 -11.95 -14.22
N ALA A 21 -8.27 -12.39 -13.01
CA ALA A 21 -9.62 -12.47 -12.46
C ALA A 21 -10.08 -11.17 -11.77
N GLU A 22 -9.24 -10.11 -11.78
CA GLU A 22 -9.46 -8.84 -11.08
C GLU A 22 -9.71 -8.98 -9.56
N ARG A 23 -9.23 -10.08 -8.95
CA ARG A 23 -9.36 -10.37 -7.52
C ARG A 23 -8.14 -9.86 -6.75
N TYR A 24 -7.95 -8.55 -6.76
CA TYR A 24 -6.74 -7.92 -6.22
C TYR A 24 -6.53 -8.13 -4.70
N GLU A 25 -7.59 -8.31 -3.93
CA GLU A 25 -7.48 -8.66 -2.50
C GLU A 25 -6.78 -10.01 -2.29
N GLU A 26 -7.12 -11.02 -3.10
CA GLU A 26 -6.45 -12.32 -3.06
C GLU A 26 -5.03 -12.22 -3.61
N MET A 27 -4.83 -11.41 -4.67
CA MET A 27 -3.51 -11.13 -5.20
C MET A 27 -2.58 -10.55 -4.13
N VAL A 28 -3.06 -9.62 -3.30
CA VAL A 28 -2.32 -9.10 -2.14
C VAL A 28 -1.94 -10.23 -1.20
N GLN A 29 -2.88 -11.10 -0.82
CA GLN A 29 -2.60 -12.22 0.08
C GLN A 29 -1.52 -13.15 -0.47
N PHE A 30 -1.57 -13.54 -1.74
CA PHE A 30 -0.54 -14.38 -2.34
C PHE A 30 0.83 -13.71 -2.35
N MET A 31 0.89 -12.41 -2.63
CA MET A 31 2.15 -11.66 -2.62
C MET A 31 2.70 -11.43 -1.20
N GLU A 32 1.84 -11.20 -0.21
CA GLU A 32 2.23 -11.13 1.21
C GLU A 32 2.83 -12.46 1.68
N GLN A 33 2.20 -13.58 1.32
CA GLN A 33 2.70 -14.90 1.64
C GLN A 33 4.02 -15.20 0.91
N LEU A 34 4.19 -14.76 -0.34
CA LEU A 34 5.47 -14.88 -1.06
C LEU A 34 6.60 -14.16 -0.32
N VAL A 35 6.36 -12.93 0.15
CA VAL A 35 7.37 -12.13 0.85
C VAL A 35 7.70 -12.71 2.23
N THR A 36 6.70 -13.23 2.95
CA THR A 36 6.89 -13.73 4.33
C THR A 36 7.34 -15.18 4.41
N SER A 37 7.04 -16.01 3.41
CA SER A 37 7.43 -17.44 3.38
C SER A 37 8.86 -17.67 2.88
N ALA A 38 9.43 -16.74 2.11
CA ALA A 38 10.81 -16.81 1.68
C ALA A 38 11.75 -16.52 2.87
N THR A 39 12.36 -17.57 3.47
CA THR A 39 13.43 -17.40 4.47
C THR A 39 14.70 -18.13 4.03
N PRO A 40 15.84 -17.43 3.81
CA PRO A 40 15.99 -15.98 3.89
C PRO A 40 15.16 -15.28 2.80
N ALA A 41 14.70 -14.06 3.10
CA ALA A 41 13.93 -13.24 2.18
C ALA A 41 14.80 -12.89 0.97
N GLY A 42 14.78 -13.73 -0.05
CA GLY A 42 15.41 -13.45 -1.32
C GLY A 42 14.78 -12.19 -1.90
N GLU A 43 15.61 -11.28 -2.38
CA GLU A 43 15.18 -10.05 -3.06
C GLU A 43 14.11 -10.38 -4.10
N LEU A 44 13.04 -9.57 -4.14
CA LEU A 44 12.02 -9.75 -5.16
C LEU A 44 12.59 -9.44 -6.53
N THR A 45 12.35 -10.35 -7.47
CA THR A 45 12.57 -10.09 -8.89
C THR A 45 11.75 -8.89 -9.34
N VAL A 46 12.13 -8.30 -10.48
CA VAL A 46 11.39 -7.18 -11.06
C VAL A 46 9.93 -7.54 -11.30
N GLU A 47 9.66 -8.77 -11.76
CA GLU A 47 8.29 -9.25 -11.98
C GLU A 47 7.49 -9.33 -10.67
N GLU A 48 8.05 -9.95 -9.63
CA GLU A 48 7.37 -10.10 -8.34
C GLU A 48 7.11 -8.75 -7.67
N ARG A 49 8.06 -7.82 -7.76
CA ARG A 49 7.90 -6.46 -7.26
C ARG A 49 6.77 -5.72 -7.99
N ASN A 50 6.70 -5.88 -9.31
CA ASN A 50 5.63 -5.27 -10.10
C ASN A 50 4.27 -5.87 -9.73
N LEU A 51 4.17 -7.20 -9.58
CA LEU A 51 2.93 -7.86 -9.12
C LEU A 51 2.50 -7.35 -7.74
N LEU A 52 3.42 -7.25 -6.79
CA LEU A 52 3.14 -6.69 -5.46
C LEU A 52 2.59 -5.25 -5.57
N SER A 53 3.23 -4.42 -6.38
CA SER A 53 2.82 -3.03 -6.58
C SER A 53 1.43 -2.92 -7.22
N VAL A 54 1.16 -3.71 -8.26
CA VAL A 54 -0.13 -3.76 -8.97
C VAL A 54 -1.24 -4.23 -8.03
N ALA A 55 -1.00 -5.29 -7.24
CA ALA A 55 -1.97 -5.83 -6.30
C ALA A 55 -2.43 -4.75 -5.31
N TYR A 56 -1.50 -4.16 -4.57
CA TYR A 56 -1.85 -3.16 -3.57
C TYR A 56 -2.38 -1.86 -4.18
N LYS A 57 -1.86 -1.42 -5.34
CA LYS A 57 -2.33 -0.20 -6.03
C LYS A 57 -3.81 -0.29 -6.42
N ASN A 58 -4.26 -1.46 -6.88
CA ASN A 58 -5.66 -1.66 -7.24
C ASN A 58 -6.56 -1.69 -5.99
N VAL A 59 -6.18 -2.43 -4.95
CA VAL A 59 -6.95 -2.49 -3.69
C VAL A 59 -7.04 -1.11 -3.02
N ILE A 60 -5.92 -0.40 -2.88
CA ILE A 60 -5.94 0.93 -2.25
C ILE A 60 -6.65 1.96 -3.13
N GLY A 61 -6.59 1.80 -4.45
CA GLY A 61 -7.27 2.66 -5.42
C GLY A 61 -8.78 2.61 -5.28
N SER A 62 -9.34 1.39 -5.23
CA SER A 62 -10.79 1.19 -5.06
C SER A 62 -11.27 1.69 -3.70
N LEU A 63 -10.57 1.38 -2.61
CA LEU A 63 -10.91 1.82 -1.26
C LEU A 63 -10.85 3.35 -1.12
N ARG A 64 -9.82 4.00 -1.68
CA ARG A 64 -9.72 5.47 -1.66
C ARG A 64 -10.83 6.13 -2.48
N ALA A 65 -11.24 5.53 -3.61
CA ALA A 65 -12.36 6.03 -4.38
C ALA A 65 -13.68 5.91 -3.59
N ALA A 66 -13.93 4.76 -2.97
CA ALA A 66 -15.08 4.53 -2.11
C ALA A 66 -15.10 5.55 -0.94
N TRP A 67 -13.97 5.73 -0.25
CA TRP A 67 -13.86 6.68 0.85
C TRP A 67 -14.20 8.11 0.42
N ARG A 68 -13.68 8.60 -0.72
CA ARG A 68 -14.01 9.94 -1.23
C ARG A 68 -15.51 10.11 -1.52
N ILE A 69 -16.15 9.08 -2.07
CA ILE A 69 -17.59 9.09 -2.37
C ILE A 69 -18.38 9.17 -1.07
N VAL A 70 -18.07 8.29 -0.10
CA VAL A 70 -18.76 8.24 1.19
C VAL A 70 -18.59 9.56 1.95
N SER A 71 -17.37 10.10 2.03
CA SER A 71 -17.11 11.40 2.65
C SER A 71 -17.86 12.55 1.96
N SER A 72 -18.04 12.50 0.64
CA SER A 72 -18.87 13.49 -0.09
C SER A 72 -20.36 13.36 0.23
N ILE A 73 -20.87 12.14 0.41
CA ILE A 73 -22.25 11.89 0.82
C ILE A 73 -22.48 12.38 2.24
N GLU A 74 -21.54 12.12 3.17
CA GLU A 74 -21.60 12.60 4.56
C GLU A 74 -21.77 14.12 4.60
N GLN A 75 -20.93 14.86 3.89
CA GLN A 75 -21.01 16.33 3.82
C GLN A 75 -22.35 16.83 3.25
N LYS A 76 -22.91 16.11 2.26
CA LYS A 76 -24.23 16.45 1.69
C LYS A 76 -25.35 16.23 2.70
N GLU A 77 -25.36 15.11 3.42
CA GLU A 77 -26.38 14.83 4.43
C GLU A 77 -26.25 15.75 5.66
N GLU A 78 -25.02 16.12 6.05
CA GLU A 78 -24.77 17.13 7.09
C GLU A 78 -25.34 18.49 6.69
N SER A 79 -25.19 18.90 5.42
CA SER A 79 -25.76 20.16 4.92
C SER A 79 -27.29 20.19 4.92
N ARG A 80 -27.91 19.00 4.82
CA ARG A 80 -29.37 18.81 4.87
C ARG A 80 -29.90 18.66 6.30
N LYS A 81 -29.03 18.63 7.31
CA LYS A 81 -29.35 18.38 8.72
C LYS A 81 -30.10 17.06 8.95
N ASN A 82 -29.78 16.04 8.16
CA ASN A 82 -30.39 14.72 8.28
C ASN A 82 -29.58 13.85 9.24
N GLU A 83 -29.76 14.07 10.55
CA GLU A 83 -28.91 13.48 11.60
C GLU A 83 -28.90 11.94 11.57
N GLU A 84 -30.03 11.30 11.23
CA GLU A 84 -30.12 9.83 11.12
C GLU A 84 -29.22 9.30 10.01
N HIS A 85 -29.33 9.85 8.80
CA HIS A 85 -28.48 9.43 7.68
C HIS A 85 -27.00 9.79 7.91
N VAL A 86 -26.72 10.94 8.54
CA VAL A 86 -25.34 11.32 8.88
C VAL A 86 -24.69 10.27 9.78
N SER A 87 -25.41 9.74 10.78
CA SER A 87 -24.89 8.66 11.63
C SER A 87 -24.57 7.39 10.82
N LEU A 88 -25.50 6.95 9.94
CA LEU A 88 -25.30 5.76 9.12
C LEU A 88 -24.11 5.90 8.16
N VAL A 89 -23.94 7.07 7.55
CA VAL A 89 -22.84 7.34 6.63
C VAL A 89 -21.50 7.40 7.38
N LYS A 90 -21.47 7.96 8.60
CA LYS A 90 -20.28 7.99 9.46
C LYS A 90 -19.80 6.58 9.83
N ASP A 91 -20.71 5.71 10.22
CA ASP A 91 -20.39 4.31 10.54
C ASP A 91 -19.80 3.58 9.33
N TYR A 92 -20.41 3.78 8.15
CA TYR A 92 -19.90 3.19 6.92
C TYR A 92 -18.54 3.78 6.50
N ARG A 93 -18.33 5.09 6.64
CA ARG A 93 -17.01 5.72 6.41
C ARG A 93 -15.95 5.11 7.31
N SER A 94 -16.25 4.95 8.60
CA SER A 94 -15.33 4.35 9.59
C SER A 94 -14.93 2.92 9.20
N LYS A 95 -15.87 2.13 8.66
CA LYS A 95 -15.56 0.79 8.11
C LYS A 95 -14.54 0.87 6.97
N VAL A 96 -14.76 1.75 5.99
CA VAL A 96 -13.82 1.95 4.87
C VAL A 96 -12.46 2.43 5.35
N GLU A 97 -12.41 3.33 6.34
CA GLU A 97 -11.15 3.80 6.94
C GLU A 97 -10.39 2.71 7.68
N THR A 98 -11.11 1.76 8.29
CA THR A 98 -10.52 0.57 8.91
C THR A 98 -9.89 -0.32 7.84
N GLU A 99 -10.59 -0.60 6.75
CA GLU A 99 -10.07 -1.38 5.62
C GLU A 99 -8.84 -0.70 4.98
N LEU A 100 -8.89 0.62 4.76
CA LEU A 100 -7.74 1.42 4.32
C LEU A 100 -6.55 1.29 5.27
N SER A 101 -6.79 1.37 6.58
CA SER A 101 -5.75 1.27 7.59
C SER A 101 -5.12 -0.12 7.61
N THR A 102 -5.91 -1.18 7.51
CA THR A 102 -5.41 -2.56 7.43
C THR A 102 -4.49 -2.75 6.23
N ILE A 103 -4.91 -2.30 5.04
CA ILE A 103 -4.11 -2.43 3.81
C ILE A 103 -2.81 -1.61 3.92
N CYS A 104 -2.89 -0.34 4.35
CA CYS A 104 -1.71 0.51 4.54
C CYS A 104 -0.73 -0.09 5.55
N SER A 105 -1.21 -0.55 6.71
CA SER A 105 -0.35 -1.15 7.73
C SER A 105 0.27 -2.46 7.27
N GLY A 106 -0.43 -3.27 6.48
CA GLY A 106 0.09 -4.52 5.91
C GLY A 106 1.33 -4.28 5.04
N ILE A 107 1.22 -3.40 4.05
CA ILE A 107 2.35 -3.09 3.16
C ILE A 107 3.49 -2.36 3.87
N LEU A 108 3.19 -1.41 4.76
CA LEU A 108 4.22 -0.69 5.52
C LEU A 108 5.05 -1.67 6.37
N LYS A 109 4.40 -2.65 6.99
CA LYS A 109 5.08 -3.72 7.72
C LYS A 109 5.99 -4.53 6.80
N LEU A 110 5.50 -4.98 5.64
CA LEU A 110 6.33 -5.72 4.68
C LEU A 110 7.54 -4.92 4.20
N LEU A 111 7.35 -3.63 3.93
CA LEU A 111 8.41 -2.72 3.50
C LEU A 111 9.51 -2.64 4.56
N ASP A 112 9.14 -2.44 5.82
CA ASP A 112 10.08 -2.24 6.91
C ASP A 112 10.77 -3.54 7.35
N THR A 113 10.08 -4.68 7.34
CA THR A 113 10.64 -5.94 7.85
C THR A 113 11.35 -6.78 6.80
N HIS A 114 10.97 -6.68 5.52
CA HIS A 114 11.49 -7.57 4.46
C HIS A 114 12.05 -6.81 3.25
N LEU A 115 11.30 -5.88 2.67
CA LEU A 115 11.61 -5.38 1.31
C LEU A 115 12.72 -4.32 1.31
N ILE A 116 12.68 -3.34 2.21
CA ILE A 116 13.72 -2.31 2.32
C ILE A 116 15.05 -2.92 2.80
N PRO A 117 15.08 -3.81 3.83
CA PRO A 117 16.33 -4.44 4.26
C PRO A 117 16.96 -5.39 3.22
N SER A 118 16.16 -6.03 2.36
CA SER A 118 16.65 -6.95 1.32
C SER A 118 17.06 -6.27 0.02
N ALA A 119 16.73 -5.00 -0.18
CA ALA A 119 17.03 -4.27 -1.40
C ALA A 119 18.54 -4.00 -1.55
N SER A 120 19.18 -4.70 -2.48
CA SER A 120 20.62 -4.58 -2.73
C SER A 120 20.94 -3.44 -3.71
N ALA A 121 20.12 -3.27 -4.75
CA ALA A 121 20.28 -2.23 -5.74
C ALA A 121 19.57 -0.93 -5.33
N SER A 122 20.24 0.21 -5.54
CA SER A 122 19.72 1.55 -5.20
C SER A 122 18.36 1.83 -5.85
N GLU A 123 18.15 1.37 -7.09
CA GLU A 123 16.86 1.45 -7.78
C GLU A 123 15.72 0.78 -6.99
N CYS A 124 15.98 -0.41 -6.45
CA CYS A 124 15.00 -1.18 -5.67
C CYS A 124 14.71 -0.50 -4.34
N ARG A 125 15.76 0.04 -3.70
CA ARG A 125 15.63 0.78 -2.44
C ARG A 125 14.80 2.06 -2.62
N VAL A 126 15.06 2.84 -3.67
CA VAL A 126 14.26 4.04 -4.00
C VAL A 126 12.81 3.66 -4.26
N PHE A 127 12.57 2.58 -5.02
CA PHE A 127 11.22 2.09 -5.29
C PHE A 127 10.43 1.79 -4.01
N TYR A 128 11.03 1.04 -3.07
CA TYR A 128 10.36 0.70 -1.81
C TYR A 128 10.20 1.90 -0.86
N LEU A 129 11.18 2.79 -0.78
CA LEU A 129 11.06 4.01 0.03
C LEU A 129 9.98 4.96 -0.51
N LYS A 130 9.90 5.10 -1.84
CA LYS A 130 8.82 5.83 -2.50
C LYS A 130 7.47 5.20 -2.17
N MET A 131 7.36 3.87 -2.30
CA MET A 131 6.15 3.14 -1.95
C MET A 131 5.76 3.37 -0.48
N LYS A 132 6.72 3.35 0.45
CA LYS A 132 6.50 3.68 1.87
C LYS A 132 5.90 5.09 2.03
N GLY A 133 6.47 6.09 1.35
CA GLY A 133 5.95 7.45 1.34
C GLY A 133 4.53 7.55 0.76
N ASP A 134 4.23 6.80 -0.31
CA ASP A 134 2.89 6.73 -0.91
C ASP A 134 1.85 6.21 0.09
N TYR A 135 2.14 5.15 0.86
CA TYR A 135 1.19 4.59 1.83
C TYR A 135 1.01 5.45 3.08
N HIS A 136 2.07 6.07 3.61
CA HIS A 136 1.90 7.08 4.66
C HIS A 136 1.09 8.27 4.17
N ARG A 137 1.29 8.70 2.92
CA ARG A 137 0.50 9.79 2.32
C ARG A 137 -0.98 9.41 2.24
N TYR A 138 -1.31 8.17 1.86
CA TYR A 138 -2.69 7.70 1.86
C TYR A 138 -3.30 7.68 3.26
N MET A 139 -2.55 7.27 4.29
CA MET A 139 -3.03 7.36 5.68
C MET A 139 -3.36 8.81 6.08
N ALA A 140 -2.52 9.77 5.70
CA ALA A 140 -2.73 11.18 6.02
C ALA A 140 -3.99 11.79 5.34
N GLU A 141 -4.57 11.14 4.33
CA GLU A 141 -5.79 11.62 3.65
C GLU A 141 -7.04 11.50 4.54
N TYR A 142 -7.14 10.43 5.33
CA TYR A 142 -8.35 10.11 6.11
C TYR A 142 -8.13 10.12 7.62
N LYS A 143 -6.88 10.02 8.08
CA LYS A 143 -6.56 10.17 9.51
C LYS A 143 -6.80 11.60 10.00
N SER A 144 -6.98 11.75 11.32
CA SER A 144 -7.27 13.04 11.96
C SER A 144 -6.36 13.27 13.17
N GLY A 145 -6.33 14.51 13.67
CA GLY A 145 -5.56 14.87 14.87
C GLY A 145 -4.07 14.53 14.75
N ASP A 146 -3.53 13.87 15.78
CA ASP A 146 -2.11 13.53 15.85
C ASP A 146 -1.74 12.38 14.91
N GLU A 147 -2.64 11.42 14.66
CA GLU A 147 -2.38 10.35 13.67
C GLU A 147 -2.12 10.92 12.27
N ARG A 148 -2.82 11.99 11.89
CA ARG A 148 -2.58 12.68 10.62
C ARG A 148 -1.21 13.36 10.58
N LYS A 149 -0.79 13.97 11.68
CA LYS A 149 0.52 14.64 11.77
C LYS A 149 1.64 13.62 11.64
N THR A 150 1.56 12.52 12.39
CA THR A 150 2.52 11.41 12.30
C THR A 150 2.60 10.85 10.88
N ALA A 151 1.46 10.55 10.25
CA ALA A 151 1.44 10.07 8.87
C ALA A 151 2.07 11.06 7.88
N ALA A 152 1.85 12.37 8.07
CA ALA A 152 2.47 13.41 7.24
C ALA A 152 3.99 13.51 7.45
N GLU A 153 4.46 13.42 8.69
CA GLU A 153 5.88 13.38 9.03
C GLU A 153 6.57 12.15 8.43
N ASP A 154 5.99 10.97 8.61
CA ASP A 154 6.51 9.72 8.05
C ASP A 154 6.55 9.74 6.51
N THR A 155 5.55 10.37 5.88
CA THR A 155 5.54 10.62 4.43
C THR A 155 6.78 11.41 4.00
N MET A 156 7.06 12.52 4.69
CA MET A 156 8.21 13.38 4.37
C MET A 156 9.54 12.66 4.61
N VAL A 157 9.65 11.90 5.69
CA VAL A 157 10.86 11.11 6.00
C VAL A 157 11.11 10.07 4.92
N ALA A 158 10.09 9.31 4.51
CA ALA A 158 10.22 8.28 3.50
C ALA A 158 10.61 8.84 2.13
N TYR A 159 9.95 9.92 1.68
CA TYR A 159 10.31 10.55 0.39
C TYR A 159 11.68 11.21 0.41
N LYS A 160 12.07 11.83 1.53
CA LYS A 160 13.41 12.40 1.65
C LYS A 160 14.48 11.31 1.56
N ALA A 161 14.29 10.20 2.26
CA ALA A 161 15.19 9.05 2.16
C ALA A 161 15.24 8.48 0.74
N ALA A 162 14.11 8.40 0.03
CA ALA A 162 14.07 7.98 -1.37
C ALA A 162 14.84 8.96 -2.27
N GLN A 163 14.65 10.27 -2.07
CA GLN A 163 15.29 11.33 -2.84
C GLN A 163 16.80 11.34 -2.63
N ASP A 164 17.28 11.20 -1.39
CA ASP A 164 18.70 11.19 -1.07
C ASP A 164 19.44 10.05 -1.80
N VAL A 165 18.86 8.84 -1.80
CA VAL A 165 19.39 7.70 -2.56
C VAL A 165 19.29 7.93 -4.07
N ALA A 166 18.17 8.45 -4.56
CA ALA A 166 17.97 8.68 -6.00
C ALA A 166 18.91 9.76 -6.57
N VAL A 167 19.21 10.80 -5.79
CA VAL A 167 20.13 11.86 -6.20
C VAL A 167 21.58 11.35 -6.24
N ALA A 168 21.97 10.52 -5.28
CA ALA A 168 23.30 9.95 -5.20
C ALA A 168 23.57 8.92 -6.30
N ASP A 169 22.62 8.01 -6.54
CA ASP A 169 22.90 6.77 -7.27
C ASP A 169 22.19 6.63 -8.64
N LEU A 170 21.18 7.47 -8.93
CA LEU A 170 20.40 7.37 -10.17
C LEU A 170 20.60 8.59 -11.08
N ALA A 171 20.63 8.37 -12.39
CA ALA A 171 20.69 9.45 -13.37
C ALA A 171 19.47 10.38 -13.27
N PRO A 172 19.59 11.70 -13.52
CA PRO A 172 18.46 12.63 -13.49
C PRO A 172 17.28 12.27 -14.41
N THR A 173 17.53 11.49 -15.47
CA THR A 173 16.52 11.01 -16.43
C THR A 173 15.94 9.63 -16.07
N HIS A 174 16.36 9.03 -14.96
CA HIS A 174 15.91 7.71 -14.55
C HIS A 174 14.41 7.74 -14.20
N PRO A 175 13.55 6.86 -14.76
CA PRO A 175 12.09 6.92 -14.56
C PRO A 175 11.66 6.93 -13.09
N ILE A 176 12.28 6.11 -12.25
CA ILE A 176 11.98 6.04 -10.80
C ILE A 176 12.40 7.31 -10.06
N ARG A 177 13.41 8.05 -10.53
CA ARG A 177 13.80 9.33 -9.93
C ARG A 177 12.84 10.46 -10.29
N LEU A 178 12.19 10.37 -11.46
CA LEU A 178 11.25 11.36 -11.94
C LEU A 178 9.85 11.22 -11.32
N GLY A 179 9.42 9.99 -11.02
CA GLY A 179 8.10 9.67 -10.48
C GLY A 179 8.04 9.69 -8.96
#